data_AF-A0A0L8G1W1-F1
#
_entry.id   AF-A0A0L8G1W1-F1
#
_cell.length_a   1.000
_cell.length_b   1.000
_cell.length_c   1.000
_cell.angle_alpha   90.00
_cell.angle_beta   90.00
_cell.angle_gamma   90.00
#
_symmetry.space_group_name_H-M   'P 1'
#
loop_
_entity.id
_entity.type
_entity.pdbx_description
1 polymer ?
#
loop_
_entity_poly.entity_id
_entity_poly.type
_entity_poly.pdbx_seq_one_letter_code
_entity_poly.pdbx_strand_id
1 'polypeptide(L)'
;GGAALDLNTVEPKPKKWISDMTWLNLVELKKLPQFNLILSQVNGNDKAWKSWFDEEIPEEAPIPDGYNNTLSSWHKLLLVRAWCPDRAIPMARIYVAEAMGSQYAEGVILNLETMSEESDCHCPMICFLSMGSDPTENIMRLAKKRNI
;
A
#
# COMPACT_ATOMS: atom_id res chain seq x y z
N GLY A 1 -0.60 14.88 -4.97
CA GLY A 1 0.29 14.15 -5.91
C GLY A 1 0.72 15.12 -6.99
N GLY A 2 1.78 14.81 -7.72
CA GLY A 2 2.41 15.76 -8.65
C GLY A 2 1.67 16.01 -9.97
N ALA A 3 0.58 15.29 -10.25
CA ALA A 3 -0.10 15.34 -11.55
C ALA A 3 -0.65 16.72 -11.96
N ALA A 4 -0.80 17.66 -11.02
CA ALA A 4 -1.24 19.03 -11.29
C ALA A 4 -0.07 19.99 -11.59
N LEU A 5 1.18 19.54 -11.46
CA LEU A 5 2.38 20.33 -11.70
C LEU A 5 2.79 20.23 -13.18
N ASP A 6 3.38 21.31 -13.70
CA ASP A 6 4.01 21.33 -15.02
C ASP A 6 5.52 21.10 -14.89
N LEU A 7 6.06 20.12 -15.63
CA LEU A 7 7.49 19.80 -15.68
C LEU A 7 8.37 21.01 -16.02
N ASN A 8 7.87 21.95 -16.83
CA ASN A 8 8.63 23.13 -17.24
C ASN A 8 8.74 24.19 -16.14
N THR A 9 7.97 24.03 -15.06
CA THR A 9 7.87 25.00 -13.96
C THR A 9 8.57 24.53 -12.67
N VAL A 10 9.06 23.29 -12.65
CA VAL A 10 9.70 22.66 -11.49
C VAL A 10 11.19 22.49 -11.71
N GLU A 11 11.92 22.10 -10.65
CA GLU A 11 13.34 21.73 -10.75
C GLU A 11 13.52 20.67 -11.86
N PRO A 12 14.52 20.82 -12.75
CA PRO A 12 14.71 19.87 -13.83
C PRO A 12 15.02 18.46 -13.32
N LYS A 13 14.43 17.46 -13.98
CA LYS A 13 14.66 16.05 -13.66
C LYS A 13 16.13 15.69 -13.87
N PRO A 14 16.83 15.15 -12.85
CA PRO A 14 18.29 14.99 -12.91
C PRO A 14 18.73 13.81 -13.79
N LYS A 15 17.87 12.79 -13.96
CA LYS A 15 18.24 11.51 -14.57
C LYS A 15 17.13 10.98 -15.48
N LYS A 16 17.52 10.33 -16.58
CA LYS A 16 16.59 9.80 -17.59
C LYS A 16 15.77 8.59 -17.10
N TRP A 17 16.30 7.82 -16.13
CA TRP A 17 15.62 6.64 -15.59
C TRP A 17 14.45 6.99 -14.66
N ILE A 18 14.40 8.22 -14.15
CA ILE A 18 13.27 8.72 -13.37
C ILE A 18 12.17 9.10 -14.36
N SER A 19 10.94 8.62 -14.14
CA SER A 19 9.80 9.04 -14.96
C SER A 19 9.39 10.48 -14.64
N ASP A 20 8.76 11.16 -15.58
CA ASP A 20 8.27 12.52 -15.37
C ASP A 20 7.26 12.57 -14.22
N MET A 21 6.32 11.62 -14.17
CA MET A 21 5.32 11.54 -13.13
C MET A 21 5.94 11.30 -11.74
N THR A 22 6.92 10.39 -11.65
CA THR A 22 7.69 10.15 -10.42
C THR A 22 8.37 11.44 -9.96
N TRP A 23 9.01 12.16 -10.87
CA TRP A 23 9.69 13.40 -10.52
C TRP A 23 8.72 14.47 -10.01
N LEU A 24 7.59 14.67 -10.68
CA LEU A 24 6.55 15.59 -10.20
C LEU A 24 6.01 15.17 -8.83
N ASN A 25 5.84 13.87 -8.57
CA ASN A 25 5.44 13.39 -7.25
C ASN A 25 6.49 13.69 -6.18
N LEU A 26 7.78 13.55 -6.47
CA LEU A 26 8.86 13.89 -5.55
C LEU A 26 8.93 15.41 -5.29
N VAL A 27 8.68 16.23 -6.31
CA VAL A 27 8.56 17.69 -6.14
C VAL A 27 7.42 18.05 -5.20
N GLU A 28 6.27 17.37 -5.32
CA GLU A 28 5.15 17.57 -4.39
C GLU A 28 5.49 17.06 -2.98
N LEU A 29 6.17 15.91 -2.89
CA LEU A 29 6.58 15.30 -1.62
C LEU A 29 7.57 16.19 -0.84
N LYS A 30 8.48 16.88 -1.53
CA LYS A 30 9.47 17.82 -0.96
C LYS A 30 8.84 18.90 -0.07
N LYS A 31 7.58 19.25 -0.29
CA LYS A 31 6.87 20.27 0.51
C LYS A 31 6.68 19.84 1.98
N LEU A 32 6.80 18.54 2.27
CA LEU A 32 6.77 18.03 3.63
C LEU A 32 8.15 18.16 4.29
N PRO A 33 8.24 18.60 5.56
CA PRO A 33 9.52 18.81 6.24
C PRO A 33 10.46 17.61 6.23
N GLN A 34 9.90 16.40 6.30
CA GLN A 34 10.64 15.14 6.31
C GLN A 34 11.38 14.88 4.99
N PHE A 35 10.93 15.46 3.89
CA PHE A 35 11.43 15.22 2.53
C PHE A 35 12.02 16.47 1.87
N ASN A 36 12.26 17.54 2.63
CA ASN A 36 12.73 18.82 2.08
C ASN A 36 14.05 18.70 1.27
N LEU A 37 14.87 17.68 1.55
CA LEU A 37 16.13 17.39 0.87
C LEU A 37 16.05 16.31 -0.21
N ILE A 38 14.88 15.69 -0.43
CA ILE A 38 14.74 14.50 -1.30
C ILE A 38 15.30 14.74 -2.71
N LEU A 39 14.96 15.86 -3.36
CA LEU A 39 15.41 16.14 -4.73
C LEU A 39 16.94 16.26 -4.82
N SER A 40 17.57 16.92 -3.84
CA SER A 40 19.03 17.07 -3.79
C SER A 40 19.74 15.74 -3.49
N GLN A 41 19.17 14.91 -2.62
CA GLN A 41 19.69 13.60 -2.25
C GLN A 41 19.64 12.62 -3.42
N VAL A 42 18.52 12.57 -4.13
CA VAL A 42 18.35 11.75 -5.35
C VAL A 42 19.34 12.16 -6.44
N ASN A 43 19.63 13.45 -6.59
CA ASN A 43 20.62 13.91 -7.55
C ASN A 43 22.07 13.57 -7.11
N GLY A 44 22.38 13.73 -5.81
CA GLY A 44 23.71 13.51 -5.26
C GLY A 44 24.10 12.04 -5.09
N ASN A 45 23.12 11.15 -4.86
CA ASN A 45 23.32 9.72 -4.62
C ASN A 45 22.47 8.86 -5.58
N ASP A 46 22.50 9.20 -6.87
CA ASP A 46 21.60 8.60 -7.87
C ASP A 46 21.75 7.09 -8.00
N LYS A 47 22.96 6.55 -7.78
CA LYS A 47 23.21 5.11 -7.83
C LYS A 47 22.46 4.34 -6.74
N ALA A 48 22.48 4.81 -5.50
CA ALA A 48 21.78 4.13 -4.40
C ALA A 48 20.26 4.20 -4.59
N TRP A 49 19.74 5.37 -4.99
CA TRP A 49 18.32 5.52 -5.29
C TRP A 49 17.86 4.70 -6.48
N LYS A 50 18.68 4.61 -7.54
CA LYS A 50 18.39 3.72 -8.66
C LYS A 50 18.38 2.26 -8.22
N SER A 51 19.36 1.83 -7.43
CA SER A 51 19.42 0.47 -6.90
C SER A 51 18.17 0.15 -6.09
N TRP A 52 17.79 1.02 -5.15
CA TRP A 52 16.58 0.86 -4.34
C TRP A 52 15.31 0.83 -5.20
N PHE A 53 15.21 1.69 -6.21
CA PHE A 53 14.08 1.71 -7.13
C PHE A 53 13.98 0.46 -8.01
N ASP A 54 15.11 -0.12 -8.40
CA ASP A 54 15.18 -1.32 -9.24
C ASP A 54 14.94 -2.62 -8.44
N GLU A 55 14.80 -2.55 -7.10
CA GLU A 55 14.44 -3.71 -6.26
C GLU A 55 13.04 -4.23 -6.61
N GLU A 56 12.83 -5.55 -6.46
CA GLU A 56 11.52 -6.18 -6.67
C GLU A 56 10.50 -5.77 -5.58
N ILE A 57 11.00 -5.54 -4.36
CA ILE A 57 10.21 -5.22 -3.16
C ILE A 57 10.84 -3.99 -2.47
N PRO A 58 10.81 -2.81 -3.12
CA PRO A 58 11.49 -1.60 -2.62
C PRO A 58 10.95 -1.12 -1.27
N GLU A 59 9.69 -1.44 -0.95
CA GLU A 59 9.08 -1.10 0.34
C GLU A 59 9.68 -1.86 1.54
N GLU A 60 10.36 -2.98 1.31
CA GLU A 60 11.09 -3.75 2.33
C GLU A 60 12.60 -3.49 2.27
N ALA A 61 13.09 -2.89 1.18
CA ALA A 61 14.50 -2.57 1.00
C ALA A 61 14.92 -1.36 1.86
N PRO A 62 16.18 -1.30 2.34
CA PRO A 62 16.68 -0.15 3.07
C PRO A 62 16.65 1.12 2.22
N ILE A 63 15.87 2.11 2.65
CA ILE A 63 15.75 3.39 1.94
C ILE A 63 17.06 4.20 2.08
N PRO A 64 17.63 4.71 0.97
CA PRO A 64 18.88 5.48 0.99
C PRO A 64 18.84 6.76 1.83
N ASP A 65 20.02 7.35 2.03
CA ASP A 65 20.22 8.69 2.62
C ASP A 65 19.58 8.89 4.00
N GLY A 66 19.53 7.82 4.80
CA GLY A 66 19.09 7.82 6.19
C GLY A 66 17.59 7.67 6.38
N TYR A 67 16.80 7.72 5.30
CA TYR A 67 15.34 7.62 5.37
C TYR A 67 14.82 6.31 5.96
N ASN A 68 15.60 5.22 5.85
CA ASN A 68 15.23 3.96 6.48
C ASN A 68 14.98 4.09 7.99
N ASN A 69 15.79 4.91 8.66
CA ASN A 69 15.84 5.03 10.12
C ASN A 69 15.12 6.28 10.63
N THR A 70 14.98 7.32 9.80
CA THR A 70 14.38 8.59 10.20
C THR A 70 12.89 8.69 9.89
N LEU A 71 12.41 7.99 8.86
CA LEU A 71 11.00 8.04 8.49
C LEU A 71 10.16 7.10 9.34
N SER A 72 9.02 7.61 9.81
CA SER A 72 7.96 6.73 10.28
C SER A 72 7.32 5.95 9.13
N SER A 73 6.63 4.86 9.44
CA SER A 73 5.94 4.02 8.47
C SER A 73 4.99 4.79 7.54
N TRP A 74 4.26 5.76 8.11
CA TRP A 74 3.41 6.67 7.32
C TRP A 74 4.21 7.44 6.26
N HIS A 75 5.39 7.97 6.61
CA HIS A 75 6.22 8.70 5.66
C HIS A 75 6.86 7.75 4.63
N LYS A 76 7.26 6.53 5.04
CA LYS A 76 7.71 5.50 4.09
C LYS A 76 6.63 5.19 3.06
N LEU A 77 5.36 5.09 3.48
CA LEU A 77 4.22 4.93 2.57
C LEU A 77 4.09 6.09 1.58
N LEU A 78 4.24 7.35 2.04
CA LEU A 78 4.20 8.50 1.13
C LEU A 78 5.33 8.46 0.09
N LEU A 79 6.54 8.05 0.50
CA LEU A 79 7.69 7.92 -0.41
C LEU A 79 7.47 6.82 -1.45
N VAL A 80 7.09 5.62 -1.03
CA VAL A 80 6.80 4.50 -1.95
C VAL A 80 5.67 4.89 -2.90
N ARG A 81 4.57 5.48 -2.40
CA ARG A 81 3.47 5.95 -3.25
C ARG A 81 3.91 7.00 -4.28
N ALA A 82 4.82 7.90 -3.91
CA ALA A 82 5.32 8.93 -4.82
C ALA A 82 6.22 8.36 -5.91
N TRP A 83 6.99 7.31 -5.58
CA TRP A 83 8.04 6.78 -6.44
C TRP A 83 7.66 5.50 -7.18
N CYS A 84 7.18 4.50 -6.45
CA CYS A 84 6.79 3.16 -6.90
C CYS A 84 5.28 2.96 -6.69
N PRO A 85 4.43 3.61 -7.49
CA PRO A 85 2.98 3.63 -7.27
C PRO A 85 2.33 2.23 -7.31
N ASP A 86 2.92 1.30 -8.04
CA ASP A 86 2.54 -0.12 -8.10
C ASP A 86 2.79 -0.85 -6.77
N ARG A 87 3.78 -0.40 -5.98
CA ARG A 87 4.09 -0.92 -4.64
C ARG A 87 3.36 -0.19 -3.51
N ALA A 88 2.49 0.76 -3.83
CA ALA A 88 1.76 1.54 -2.83
C ALA A 88 0.80 0.68 -1.98
N ILE A 89 0.13 -0.31 -2.58
CA ILE A 89 -0.77 -1.23 -1.84
C ILE A 89 0.03 -2.14 -0.90
N PRO A 90 1.09 -2.85 -1.33
CA PRO A 90 1.98 -3.58 -0.42
C PRO A 90 2.48 -2.74 0.76
N MET A 91 3.01 -1.54 0.51
CA MET A 91 3.47 -0.65 1.59
C MET A 91 2.33 -0.19 2.50
N ALA A 92 1.12 0.03 1.97
CA ALA A 92 -0.05 0.37 2.78
C ALA A 92 -0.44 -0.77 3.72
N ARG A 93 -0.30 -2.04 3.30
CA ARG A 93 -0.53 -3.20 4.18
C ARG A 93 0.47 -3.25 5.33
N ILE A 94 1.76 -2.96 5.06
CA ILE A 94 2.79 -2.84 6.11
C ILE A 94 2.39 -1.76 7.11
N TYR A 95 2.04 -0.56 6.62
CA TYR A 95 1.61 0.55 7.48
C TYR A 95 0.39 0.19 8.33
N VAL A 96 -0.65 -0.43 7.74
CA VAL A 96 -1.86 -0.84 8.46
C VAL A 96 -1.53 -1.89 9.53
N ALA A 97 -0.69 -2.87 9.21
CA ALA A 97 -0.27 -3.89 10.17
C ALA A 97 0.48 -3.29 11.36
N GLU A 98 1.38 -2.33 11.13
CA GLU A 98 2.12 -1.65 12.18
C GLU A 98 1.25 -0.70 13.02
N ALA A 99 0.27 -0.04 12.39
CA ALA A 99 -0.57 0.95 13.05
C ALA A 99 -1.74 0.33 13.84
N MET A 100 -2.34 -0.74 13.32
CA MET A 100 -3.58 -1.33 13.87
C MET A 100 -3.44 -2.81 14.25
N GLY A 101 -2.42 -3.51 13.74
CA GLY A 101 -2.22 -4.95 13.92
C GLY A 101 -2.39 -5.72 12.61
N SER A 102 -1.69 -6.85 12.47
CA SER A 102 -1.63 -7.62 11.23
C SER A 102 -3.00 -8.15 10.78
N GLN A 103 -3.91 -8.42 11.73
CA GLN A 103 -5.27 -8.85 11.43
C GLN A 103 -6.08 -7.84 10.59
N TYR A 104 -5.67 -6.57 10.55
CA TYR A 104 -6.30 -5.53 9.73
C TYR A 104 -5.66 -5.37 8.34
N ALA A 105 -4.49 -5.98 8.11
CA ALA A 105 -3.79 -5.97 6.82
C ALA A 105 -3.89 -7.31 6.07
N GLU A 106 -4.31 -8.37 6.77
CA GLU A 106 -4.52 -9.72 6.24
C GLU A 106 -5.94 -9.90 5.69
N GLY A 107 -6.11 -10.88 4.81
CA GLY A 107 -7.43 -11.24 4.31
C GLY A 107 -8.24 -11.95 5.38
N VAL A 108 -9.53 -11.63 5.49
CA VAL A 108 -10.45 -12.36 6.37
C VAL A 108 -10.90 -13.63 5.67
N ILE A 109 -10.66 -14.78 6.30
CA ILE A 109 -11.20 -16.06 5.82
C ILE A 109 -12.67 -16.12 6.21
N LEU A 110 -13.54 -16.38 5.22
CA LEU A 110 -14.97 -16.58 5.47
C LEU A 110 -15.18 -17.76 6.41
N ASN A 111 -15.82 -17.50 7.55
CA ASN A 111 -16.24 -18.52 8.49
C ASN A 111 -17.76 -18.44 8.72
N LEU A 112 -18.51 -19.25 7.97
CA LEU A 112 -19.98 -19.29 8.07
C LEU A 112 -20.47 -19.74 9.46
N GLU A 113 -19.67 -20.53 10.18
CA GLU A 113 -20.05 -21.00 11.51
C GLU A 113 -20.05 -19.84 12.51
N THR A 114 -18.98 -19.06 12.56
CA THR A 114 -18.92 -17.86 13.41
C THR A 114 -20.00 -16.85 13.03
N MET A 115 -20.21 -16.60 11.74
CA MET A 115 -21.27 -15.68 11.31
C MET A 115 -22.67 -16.16 11.71
N SER A 116 -22.93 -17.47 11.69
CA SER A 116 -24.20 -18.04 12.14
C SER A 116 -24.39 -17.94 13.65
N GLU A 117 -23.31 -17.95 14.44
CA GLU A 117 -23.36 -17.77 15.90
C GLU A 117 -23.63 -16.31 16.29
N GLU A 118 -23.17 -15.37 15.46
CA GLU A 118 -23.41 -13.93 15.64
C GLU A 118 -24.78 -13.46 15.09
N SER A 119 -25.47 -14.31 14.33
CA SER A 119 -26.75 -14.02 13.70
C SER A 119 -27.94 -14.52 14.53
N ASP A 120 -29.11 -13.92 14.34
CA ASP A 120 -30.37 -14.37 14.93
C ASP A 120 -31.52 -14.38 13.90
N CYS A 121 -32.75 -14.66 14.34
CA CYS A 121 -33.92 -14.71 13.47
C CYS A 121 -34.36 -13.34 12.92
N HIS A 122 -33.81 -12.24 13.42
CA HIS A 122 -34.06 -10.88 12.94
C HIS A 122 -32.90 -10.35 12.07
N CYS A 123 -31.77 -11.05 12.01
CA CYS A 123 -30.59 -10.72 11.21
C CYS A 123 -30.43 -11.69 10.04
N PRO A 124 -30.89 -11.36 8.81
CA PRO A 124 -30.69 -12.25 7.66
C PRO A 124 -29.22 -12.23 7.21
N MET A 125 -28.67 -13.42 6.93
CA MET A 125 -27.34 -13.57 6.34
C MET A 125 -27.42 -13.44 4.81
N ILE A 126 -26.60 -12.55 4.23
CA ILE A 126 -26.57 -12.29 2.78
C ILE A 126 -25.17 -12.59 2.24
N CYS A 127 -25.08 -13.40 1.19
CA CYS A 127 -23.82 -13.70 0.50
C CYS A 127 -23.66 -12.80 -0.73
N PHE A 128 -22.54 -12.07 -0.81
CA PHE A 128 -22.13 -11.39 -2.04
C PHE A 128 -21.39 -12.36 -2.96
N LEU A 129 -21.97 -12.63 -4.12
CA LEU A 129 -21.45 -13.63 -5.06
C LEU A 129 -20.64 -12.96 -6.17
N SER A 130 -19.43 -13.45 -6.37
CA SER A 130 -18.70 -13.25 -7.63
C SER A 130 -19.11 -14.33 -8.64
N MET A 131 -18.88 -14.08 -9.93
CA MET A 131 -19.16 -15.10 -10.96
C MET A 131 -18.41 -16.40 -10.66
N GLY A 132 -19.13 -17.52 -10.63
CA GLY A 132 -18.57 -18.83 -10.32
C GLY A 132 -18.40 -19.14 -8.82
N SER A 133 -18.76 -18.22 -7.93
CA SER A 133 -18.85 -18.48 -6.50
C SER A 133 -20.28 -18.88 -6.12
N ASP A 134 -20.47 -20.12 -5.64
CA ASP A 134 -21.74 -20.61 -5.09
C ASP A 134 -21.51 -21.13 -3.65
N PRO A 135 -22.06 -20.46 -2.61
CA PRO A 135 -21.89 -20.88 -1.22
C PRO A 135 -22.87 -21.98 -0.79
N THR A 136 -23.76 -22.44 -1.68
CA THR A 136 -24.87 -23.34 -1.32
C THR A 136 -24.39 -24.61 -0.63
N GLU A 137 -23.33 -25.26 -1.11
CA GLU A 137 -22.79 -26.46 -0.46
C GLU A 137 -22.26 -26.19 0.96
N ASN A 138 -21.59 -25.05 1.15
CA ASN A 138 -21.07 -24.66 2.45
C ASN A 138 -22.21 -24.36 3.44
N ILE A 139 -23.28 -23.70 2.98
CA ILE A 139 -24.48 -23.43 3.77
C ILE A 139 -25.20 -24.73 4.13
N MET A 140 -25.46 -25.62 3.16
CA MET A 140 -26.11 -26.90 3.42
C MET A 140 -25.32 -27.76 4.41
N ARG A 141 -23.98 -27.77 4.30
CA ARG A 141 -23.12 -28.48 5.25
C ARG A 141 -23.24 -27.91 6.66
N LEU A 142 -23.27 -26.58 6.81
CA LEU A 142 -23.45 -25.94 8.11
C LEU A 142 -24.82 -26.23 8.71
N ALA A 143 -25.88 -26.14 7.90
CA ALA A 143 -27.25 -26.42 8.34
C ALA A 143 -27.37 -27.87 8.87
N LYS A 144 -26.86 -28.84 8.10
CA LYS A 144 -26.78 -30.24 8.54
C LYS A 144 -25.98 -30.42 9.84
N LYS A 145 -24.86 -29.72 10.01
CA LYS A 145 -24.05 -29.76 11.24
C LYS A 145 -24.83 -29.22 12.45
N ARG A 146 -25.68 -28.21 12.23
CA ARG A 146 -26.49 -27.54 13.26
C ARG A 146 -27.89 -28.17 13.45
N ASN A 147 -28.21 -29.22 12.69
CA ASN A 147 -29.52 -29.89 12.68
C ASN A 147 -30.70 -28.96 12.37
N ILE A 148 -30.50 -28.03 11.44
CA ILE A 148 -31.52 -27.15 10.85
C ILE A 148 -31.69 -27.45 9.37
#